data_AF-A0A8H3YUV5-F1
#
_entry.id   AF-A0A8H3YUV5-F1
#
_cell.length_a   1.000
_cell.length_b   1.000
_cell.length_c   1.000
_cell.angle_alpha   90.00
_cell.angle_beta   90.00
_cell.angle_gamma   90.00
#
_symmetry.space_group_name_H-M   'P 1'
#
loop_
_entity.id
_entity.type
_entity.pdbx_description
1 polymer ?
#
loop_
_entity_poly.entity_id
_entity_poly.type
_entity_poly.pdbx_seq_one_letter_code
_entity_poly.pdbx_strand_id
1 'polypeptide(L)'
;MSKLKVIALISGGKDSFFSILHCQANGHQVVALANLYPETSTGDSENEDVDSFMYQTVGHSVIPLYARALQLPLYRQKILGGSGNMERDYAPLAKSGEEGEADETESLVPLLRKVREAHPDADAICTGAILSTYQRTRIESIALRLGLVPLSYLWQYPLLPPYAQTSLLEDMRAVGQDSRIIKVASGALDESFLWKNVADQANVAKMVKMMEMFGGSEGGAVLGEGGEFETLAVDGPSHLWKARITAGSVEVVKGEGGSAVVRLKDVKVVNKDDTEDSCTSPRIPELLDTEFSALLSSLERQVTN
;
A
#
# COMPACT_ATOMS: atom_id res chain seq x y z
N MET A 1 -6.78 13.15 19.03
CA MET A 1 -5.36 12.72 18.96
C MET A 1 -4.48 13.93 18.65
N SER A 2 -3.21 13.95 19.06
CA SER A 2 -2.26 14.95 18.59
C SER A 2 -2.03 14.79 17.08
N LYS A 3 -1.82 15.91 16.38
CA LYS A 3 -1.53 15.91 14.95
C LYS A 3 -0.09 15.47 14.72
N LEU A 4 0.10 14.26 14.18
CA LEU A 4 1.40 13.70 13.81
C LEU A 4 1.87 14.22 12.44
N LYS A 5 3.19 14.20 12.24
CA LYS A 5 3.91 14.51 11.00
C LYS A 5 4.45 13.21 10.41
N VAL A 6 3.77 12.72 9.38
CA VAL A 6 3.87 11.35 8.91
C VAL A 6 4.76 11.25 7.67
N ILE A 7 5.68 10.29 7.70
CA ILE A 7 6.41 9.80 6.53
C ILE A 7 5.60 8.65 5.94
N ALA A 8 5.15 8.77 4.69
CA ALA A 8 4.37 7.71 4.05
C ALA A 8 5.27 6.76 3.27
N LEU A 9 5.29 5.48 3.64
CA LEU A 9 5.92 4.43 2.83
C LEU A 9 5.02 4.12 1.63
N ILE A 10 5.55 4.30 0.43
CA ILE A 10 4.82 4.07 -0.82
C ILE A 10 5.45 2.98 -1.67
N SER A 11 4.61 2.11 -2.23
CA SER A 11 4.99 1.13 -3.27
C SER A 11 4.52 1.53 -4.66
N GLY A 12 3.61 2.51 -4.76
CA GLY A 12 2.86 2.83 -5.97
C GLY A 12 1.48 2.18 -6.02
N GLY A 13 1.25 1.13 -5.23
CA GLY A 13 -0.01 0.40 -5.18
C GLY A 13 -1.14 1.11 -4.43
N LYS A 14 -2.34 0.55 -4.55
CA LYS A 14 -3.59 1.07 -3.95
C LYS A 14 -3.47 1.32 -2.44
N ASP A 15 -2.77 0.44 -1.72
CA ASP A 15 -2.82 0.44 -0.26
C ASP A 15 -2.00 1.56 0.36
N SER A 16 -0.86 1.89 -0.26
CA SER A 16 -0.02 3.00 0.18
C SER A 16 -0.78 4.34 0.18
N PHE A 17 -1.54 4.62 -0.89
CA PHE A 17 -2.25 5.89 -1.00
C PHE A 17 -3.53 5.90 -0.18
N PHE A 18 -4.20 4.76 -0.03
CA PHE A 18 -5.35 4.68 0.85
C PHE A 18 -4.94 4.85 2.33
N SER A 19 -3.77 4.33 2.73
CA SER A 19 -3.18 4.57 4.06
C SER A 19 -2.88 6.06 4.31
N ILE A 20 -2.42 6.80 3.29
CA ILE A 20 -2.24 8.26 3.37
C ILE A 20 -3.59 8.97 3.63
N LEU A 21 -4.64 8.56 2.92
CA LEU A 21 -5.99 9.13 3.12
C LEU A 21 -6.48 8.86 4.55
N HIS A 22 -6.22 7.68 5.11
CA HIS A 22 -6.52 7.39 6.52
C HIS A 22 -5.71 8.27 7.48
N CYS A 23 -4.43 8.53 7.21
CA CYS A 23 -3.64 9.48 8.02
C CYS A 23 -4.29 10.87 8.05
N GLN A 24 -4.72 11.37 6.88
CA GLN A 24 -5.37 12.67 6.78
C GLN A 24 -6.73 12.69 7.48
N ALA A 25 -7.53 11.63 7.31
CA ALA A 25 -8.85 11.49 7.94
C ALA A 25 -8.75 11.42 9.48
N ASN A 26 -7.66 10.86 10.02
CA ASN A 26 -7.35 10.86 11.45
C ASN A 26 -6.65 12.14 11.95
N GLY A 27 -6.58 13.18 11.11
CA GLY A 27 -6.08 14.51 11.49
C GLY A 27 -4.56 14.63 11.49
N HIS A 28 -3.84 13.68 10.91
CA HIS A 28 -2.39 13.73 10.75
C HIS A 28 -1.99 14.40 9.43
N GLN A 29 -0.74 14.87 9.36
CA GLN A 29 -0.20 15.52 8.17
C GLN A 29 0.92 14.67 7.58
N VAL A 30 0.75 14.20 6.34
CA VAL A 30 1.85 13.60 5.58
C VAL A 30 2.81 14.69 5.12
N VAL A 31 4.10 14.53 5.41
CA VAL A 31 5.15 15.51 5.09
C VAL A 31 6.14 15.04 4.04
N ALA A 32 6.27 13.72 3.85
CA ALA A 32 7.20 13.13 2.90
C ALA A 32 6.72 11.76 2.43
N LEU A 33 7.09 11.41 1.21
CA LEU A 33 6.96 10.08 0.64
C LEU A 33 8.32 9.38 0.72
N ALA A 34 8.33 8.10 1.08
CA ALA A 34 9.52 7.28 1.16
C ALA A 34 9.30 5.96 0.41
N ASN A 35 10.27 5.57 -0.41
CA ASN A 35 10.18 4.37 -1.23
C ASN A 35 11.53 3.64 -1.30
N LEU A 36 11.49 2.32 -1.17
CA LEU A 36 12.62 1.46 -1.50
C LEU A 36 12.49 0.93 -2.92
N TYR A 37 13.64 0.72 -3.58
CA TYR A 37 13.68 0.21 -4.95
C TYR A 37 14.81 -0.79 -5.20
N PRO A 38 14.61 -1.78 -6.08
CA PRO A 38 15.61 -2.80 -6.38
C PRO A 38 16.85 -2.22 -7.08
N GLU A 39 17.99 -2.89 -6.94
CA GLU A 39 19.16 -2.61 -7.79
C GLU A 39 18.88 -3.10 -9.21
N THR A 40 18.79 -2.20 -10.18
CA THR A 40 18.90 -2.60 -11.59
C THR A 40 20.35 -2.95 -11.88
N SER A 41 20.64 -4.24 -12.13
CA SER A 41 21.93 -4.67 -12.65
C SER A 41 22.18 -3.98 -14.00
N THR A 42 23.31 -3.29 -14.10
CA THR A 42 23.75 -2.63 -15.33
C THR A 42 23.99 -3.67 -16.43
N GLY A 43 23.09 -3.78 -17.40
CA GLY A 43 23.38 -4.56 -18.62
C GLY A 43 22.17 -5.10 -19.36
N ASP A 44 21.13 -5.56 -18.66
CA ASP A 44 19.97 -6.17 -19.30
C ASP A 44 18.70 -5.39 -18.98
N SER A 45 18.29 -4.58 -19.95
CA SER A 45 16.96 -4.01 -19.99
C SER A 45 15.91 -5.11 -19.98
N GLU A 46 14.94 -5.01 -19.06
CA GLU A 46 13.62 -5.64 -19.09
C GLU A 46 13.41 -7.01 -18.42
N ASN A 47 14.31 -7.49 -17.55
CA ASN A 47 13.96 -8.56 -16.58
C ASN A 47 13.92 -7.95 -15.17
N GLU A 48 12.81 -7.28 -14.85
CA GLU A 48 12.55 -6.52 -13.62
C GLU A 48 11.93 -7.35 -12.46
N ASP A 49 12.08 -8.67 -12.46
CA ASP A 49 11.63 -9.51 -11.34
C ASP A 49 12.81 -9.81 -10.41
N VAL A 50 13.21 -8.81 -9.60
CA VAL A 50 13.86 -9.11 -8.33
C VAL A 50 12.73 -9.50 -7.38
N ASP A 51 12.60 -10.80 -7.08
CA ASP A 51 11.58 -11.33 -6.17
C ASP A 51 11.78 -10.75 -4.75
N SER A 52 11.17 -9.60 -4.46
CA SER A 52 11.09 -9.05 -3.10
C SER A 52 9.75 -9.44 -2.48
N PHE A 53 9.81 -10.08 -1.31
CA PHE A 53 8.61 -10.39 -0.51
C PHE A 53 8.03 -9.12 0.16
N MET A 54 8.85 -8.08 0.31
CA MET A 54 8.48 -6.86 1.03
C MET A 54 8.04 -5.71 0.11
N TYR A 55 8.60 -5.59 -1.11
CA TYR A 55 8.43 -4.40 -1.93
C TYR A 55 7.94 -4.69 -3.35
N GLN A 56 6.99 -3.87 -3.80
CA GLN A 56 6.52 -3.88 -5.19
C GLN A 56 7.63 -3.41 -6.14
N THR A 57 7.96 -4.22 -7.15
CA THR A 57 8.95 -3.89 -8.18
C THR A 57 8.30 -3.41 -9.47
N VAL A 58 7.07 -3.86 -9.77
CA VAL A 58 6.35 -3.49 -10.99
C VAL A 58 5.83 -2.05 -10.91
N GLY A 59 6.00 -1.31 -12.01
CA GLY A 59 5.55 0.08 -12.10
C GLY A 59 6.48 1.08 -11.41
N HIS A 60 7.67 0.64 -10.98
CA HIS A 60 8.68 1.46 -10.31
C HIS A 60 9.07 2.74 -11.08
N SER A 61 9.00 2.73 -12.42
CA SER A 61 9.24 3.90 -13.27
C SER A 61 8.28 5.07 -13.02
N VAL A 62 7.10 4.80 -12.47
CA VAL A 62 6.07 5.80 -12.15
C VAL A 62 6.30 6.47 -10.80
N ILE A 63 7.01 5.81 -9.87
CA ILE A 63 7.18 6.28 -8.49
C ILE A 63 7.72 7.73 -8.40
N PRO A 64 8.74 8.16 -9.19
CA PRO A 64 9.21 9.54 -9.16
C PRO A 64 8.14 10.59 -9.47
N LEU A 65 7.08 10.22 -10.21
CA LEU A 65 6.01 11.13 -10.61
C LEU A 65 5.10 11.51 -9.44
N TYR A 66 5.01 10.69 -8.38
CA TYR A 66 4.18 10.98 -7.22
C TYR A 66 4.59 12.26 -6.49
N ALA A 67 5.88 12.62 -6.50
CA ALA A 67 6.33 13.87 -5.90
C ALA A 67 5.64 15.09 -6.53
N ARG A 68 5.45 15.06 -7.84
CA ARG A 68 4.73 16.08 -8.59
C ARG A 68 3.22 15.93 -8.48
N ALA A 69 2.70 14.71 -8.55
CA ALA A 69 1.27 14.44 -8.51
C ALA A 69 0.63 14.82 -7.17
N LEU A 70 1.35 14.60 -6.06
CA LEU A 70 0.88 14.87 -4.70
C LEU A 70 1.43 16.17 -4.10
N GLN A 71 2.43 16.79 -4.75
CA GLN A 71 3.18 17.93 -4.20
C GLN A 71 3.81 17.63 -2.83
N LEU A 72 4.37 16.42 -2.69
CA LEU A 72 5.08 15.96 -1.50
C LEU A 72 6.52 15.58 -1.88
N PRO A 73 7.53 15.88 -1.04
CA PRO A 73 8.89 15.47 -1.31
C PRO A 73 9.00 13.94 -1.26
N LEU A 74 9.71 13.36 -2.24
CA LEU A 74 9.94 11.93 -2.36
C LEU A 74 11.41 11.60 -2.08
N TYR A 75 11.61 10.69 -1.14
CA TYR A 75 12.90 10.13 -0.79
C TYR A 75 12.96 8.68 -1.23
N ARG A 76 14.05 8.31 -1.89
CA ARG A 76 14.25 6.97 -2.42
C ARG A 76 15.57 6.41 -1.95
N GLN A 77 15.56 5.13 -1.64
CA GLN A 77 16.74 4.40 -1.23
C GLN A 77 16.73 3.04 -1.91
N LYS A 78 17.89 2.64 -2.39
CA LYS A 78 18.08 1.34 -3.00
C LYS A 78 18.01 0.24 -1.94
N ILE A 79 17.37 -0.87 -2.26
CA ILE A 79 17.36 -2.09 -1.45
C ILE A 79 18.77 -2.70 -1.49
N LEU A 80 19.31 -2.97 -0.31
CA LEU A 80 20.56 -3.67 -0.09
C LEU A 80 20.27 -4.96 0.68
N GLY A 81 20.94 -6.05 0.32
CA GLY A 81 20.73 -7.34 0.96
C GLY A 81 19.56 -8.16 0.38
N GLY A 82 19.20 -9.24 1.05
CA GLY A 82 18.16 -10.19 0.62
C GLY A 82 17.12 -10.42 1.72
N SER A 83 16.14 -11.31 1.48
CA SER A 83 15.10 -11.67 2.46
C SER A 83 15.65 -12.62 3.55
N GLY A 84 16.63 -12.17 4.33
CA GLY A 84 17.40 -12.99 5.27
C GLY A 84 16.61 -13.54 6.46
N ASN A 85 15.57 -12.84 6.93
CA ASN A 85 14.66 -13.35 7.96
C ASN A 85 13.24 -13.51 7.36
N MET A 86 12.76 -14.74 7.24
CA MET A 86 11.39 -15.05 6.75
C MET A 86 10.37 -15.27 7.88
N GLU A 87 10.77 -15.11 9.15
CA GLU A 87 9.87 -15.31 10.30
C GLU A 87 8.82 -14.20 10.41
N ARG A 88 7.67 -14.56 10.99
CA ARG A 88 6.53 -13.65 11.25
C ARG A 88 6.89 -12.58 12.28
N ASP A 89 7.59 -12.98 13.33
CA ASP A 89 8.00 -12.10 14.41
C ASP A 89 9.43 -11.63 14.10
N TYR A 90 9.65 -10.31 14.10
CA TYR A 90 10.92 -9.75 13.65
C TYR A 90 11.77 -9.30 14.83
N ALA A 91 12.91 -9.97 15.01
CA ALA A 91 14.02 -9.46 15.81
C ALA A 91 15.16 -9.08 14.84
N PRO A 92 15.68 -7.85 14.88
CA PRO A 92 16.87 -7.52 14.11
C PRO A 92 17.99 -8.46 14.58
N LEU A 93 18.67 -9.11 13.63
CA LEU A 93 19.82 -9.95 13.93
C LEU A 93 20.79 -9.11 14.76
N ALA A 94 20.97 -9.46 16.04
CA ALA A 94 22.10 -8.96 16.79
C ALA A 94 23.34 -9.33 15.98
N LYS A 95 24.35 -8.46 15.95
CA LYS A 95 25.65 -8.76 15.31
C LYS A 95 26.34 -9.92 16.03
N SER A 96 25.82 -11.14 15.91
CA SER A 96 26.38 -12.36 16.44
C SER A 96 27.27 -12.96 15.38
N GLY A 97 28.42 -12.32 15.13
CA GLY A 97 29.66 -12.92 14.60
C GLY A 97 29.65 -13.71 13.28
N GLU A 98 28.51 -14.02 12.70
CA GLU A 98 28.34 -14.78 11.47
C GLU A 98 27.79 -13.82 10.41
N GLU A 99 28.39 -13.86 9.23
CA GLU A 99 28.05 -13.07 8.06
C GLU A 99 26.65 -13.48 7.54
N GLY A 100 25.61 -13.17 8.30
CA GLY A 100 24.23 -13.24 7.83
C GLY A 100 24.00 -12.17 6.78
N GLU A 101 23.38 -12.55 5.65
CA GLU A 101 22.96 -11.59 4.63
C GLU A 101 22.14 -10.46 5.27
N ALA A 102 22.48 -9.22 4.92
CA ALA A 102 21.74 -8.06 5.39
C ALA A 102 20.26 -8.19 4.96
N ASP A 103 19.33 -8.00 5.89
CA ASP A 103 17.90 -8.05 5.61
C ASP A 103 17.50 -6.82 4.77
N GLU A 104 16.79 -7.03 3.66
CA GLU A 104 16.31 -5.98 2.76
C GLU A 104 15.56 -4.85 3.51
N THR A 105 14.89 -5.20 4.60
CA THR A 105 14.15 -4.28 5.47
C THR A 105 15.06 -3.22 6.10
N GLU A 106 16.30 -3.56 6.45
CA GLU A 106 17.24 -2.62 7.06
C GLU A 106 17.62 -1.46 6.13
N SER A 107 17.35 -1.58 4.82
CA SER A 107 17.47 -0.47 3.85
C SER A 107 16.55 0.70 4.18
N LEU A 108 15.48 0.49 4.96
CA LEU A 108 14.63 1.59 5.45
C LEU A 108 15.31 2.48 6.48
N VAL A 109 16.29 1.97 7.24
CA VAL A 109 16.98 2.76 8.26
C VAL A 109 17.72 3.97 7.67
N PRO A 110 18.61 3.82 6.67
CA PRO A 110 19.25 4.98 6.04
C PRO A 110 18.24 5.88 5.30
N LEU A 111 17.19 5.32 4.70
CA LEU A 111 16.13 6.11 4.06
C LEU A 111 15.44 7.04 5.06
N LEU A 112 14.95 6.49 6.17
CA LEU A 112 14.21 7.24 7.18
C LEU A 112 15.08 8.24 7.91
N ARG A 113 16.38 7.96 8.10
CA ARG A 113 17.34 8.96 8.61
C ARG A 113 17.44 10.16 7.67
N LYS A 114 17.59 9.92 6.36
CA LYS A 114 17.63 10.99 5.35
C LYS A 114 16.34 11.83 5.35
N VAL A 115 15.18 11.18 5.47
CA VAL A 115 13.90 11.89 5.56
C VAL A 115 13.84 12.75 6.83
N ARG A 116 14.24 12.22 7.99
CA ARG A 116 14.23 12.94 9.27
C ARG A 116 15.24 14.08 9.34
N GLU A 117 16.36 13.97 8.64
CA GLU A 117 17.32 15.09 8.51
C GLU A 117 16.69 16.27 7.77
N ALA A 118 15.90 16.00 6.73
CA ALA A 118 15.18 17.03 5.97
C ALA A 118 13.86 17.48 6.62
N HIS A 119 13.25 16.61 7.43
CA HIS A 119 11.98 16.81 8.13
C HIS A 119 12.14 16.46 9.61
N PRO A 120 12.83 17.31 10.40
CA PRO A 120 13.13 17.02 11.81
C PRO A 120 11.90 17.00 12.71
N ASP A 121 10.77 17.53 12.25
CA ASP A 121 9.47 17.48 12.92
C ASP A 121 8.68 16.19 12.63
N ALA A 122 9.17 15.31 11.74
CA ALA A 122 8.54 14.02 11.46
C ALA A 122 8.64 13.07 12.67
N ASP A 123 7.49 12.61 13.13
CA ASP A 123 7.34 11.79 14.35
C ASP A 123 6.57 10.49 14.12
N ALA A 124 6.11 10.22 12.90
CA ALA A 124 5.36 9.03 12.55
C ALA A 124 5.70 8.48 11.17
N ILE A 125 5.38 7.21 10.94
CA ILE A 125 5.49 6.52 9.65
C ILE A 125 4.21 5.74 9.37
N CYS A 126 3.67 5.81 8.16
CA CYS A 126 2.51 5.00 7.78
C CYS A 126 2.82 3.96 6.70
N THR A 127 2.10 2.85 6.73
CA THR A 127 2.27 1.71 5.81
C THR A 127 0.93 1.28 5.23
N GLY A 128 0.97 0.62 4.07
CA GLY A 128 -0.20 0.06 3.40
C GLY A 128 -0.47 -1.42 3.70
N ALA A 129 0.23 -2.06 4.65
CA ALA A 129 0.04 -3.49 4.89
C ALA A 129 -1.38 -3.79 5.40
N ILE A 130 -2.12 -4.67 4.72
CA ILE A 130 -3.49 -5.03 5.10
C ILE A 130 -3.49 -6.29 5.99
N LEU A 131 -3.11 -7.46 5.48
CA LEU A 131 -3.14 -8.71 6.24
C LEU A 131 -1.74 -9.25 6.56
N SER A 132 -0.71 -8.78 5.85
CA SER A 132 0.66 -9.22 6.08
C SER A 132 1.22 -8.77 7.43
N THR A 133 1.22 -9.70 8.40
CA THR A 133 1.90 -9.50 9.69
C THR A 133 3.41 -9.38 9.50
N TYR A 134 3.98 -10.10 8.54
CA TYR A 134 5.40 -10.06 8.18
C TYR A 134 5.87 -8.64 7.83
N GLN A 135 5.11 -7.95 6.97
CA GLN A 135 5.42 -6.59 6.56
C GLN A 135 5.23 -5.62 7.74
N ARG A 136 4.12 -5.74 8.47
CA ARG A 136 3.82 -4.85 9.61
C ARG A 136 4.91 -4.87 10.68
N THR A 137 5.28 -6.05 11.18
CA THR A 137 6.20 -6.18 12.33
C THR A 137 7.61 -5.65 12.01
N ARG A 138 8.06 -5.81 10.76
CA ARG A 138 9.31 -5.27 10.24
C ARG A 138 9.33 -3.74 10.25
N ILE A 139 8.30 -3.11 9.72
CA ILE A 139 8.21 -1.65 9.72
C ILE A 139 8.09 -1.12 11.15
N GLU A 140 7.28 -1.75 12.00
CA GLU A 140 7.13 -1.36 13.40
C GLU A 140 8.47 -1.43 14.16
N SER A 141 9.24 -2.49 13.97
CA SER A 141 10.57 -2.62 14.57
C SER A 141 11.51 -1.48 14.16
N ILE A 142 11.51 -1.10 12.88
CA ILE A 142 12.33 0.02 12.39
C ILE A 142 11.83 1.36 12.93
N ALA A 143 10.51 1.58 12.91
CA ALA A 143 9.88 2.79 13.41
C ALA A 143 10.25 3.03 14.88
N LEU A 144 10.06 2.01 15.73
CA LEU A 144 10.35 2.07 17.15
C LEU A 144 11.84 2.35 17.43
N ARG A 145 12.75 1.69 16.69
CA ARG A 145 14.21 1.94 16.80
C ARG A 145 14.61 3.37 16.43
N LEU A 146 13.84 4.02 15.56
CA LEU A 146 14.07 5.40 15.15
C LEU A 146 13.28 6.43 15.96
N GLY A 147 12.45 5.99 16.91
CA GLY A 147 11.58 6.86 17.71
C GLY A 147 10.42 7.46 16.90
N LEU A 148 9.95 6.75 15.87
CA LEU A 148 8.78 7.10 15.08
C LEU A 148 7.57 6.26 15.53
N VAL A 149 6.38 6.86 15.55
CA VAL A 149 5.12 6.16 15.77
C VAL A 149 4.72 5.39 14.49
N PRO A 150 4.60 4.06 14.53
CA PRO A 150 4.09 3.30 13.38
C PRO A 150 2.57 3.42 13.27
N LEU A 151 2.07 3.78 12.09
CA LEU A 151 0.65 3.90 11.75
C LEU A 151 0.29 2.84 10.70
N SER A 152 -0.47 1.83 11.12
CA SER A 152 -0.87 0.68 10.29
C SER A 152 -2.40 0.63 10.15
N TYR A 153 -3.01 1.72 9.65
CA TYR A 153 -4.48 1.88 9.60
C TYR A 153 -5.22 0.78 8.84
N LEU A 154 -4.58 0.17 7.85
CA LEU A 154 -5.21 -0.86 7.01
C LEU A 154 -5.03 -2.27 7.59
N TRP A 155 -4.25 -2.42 8.66
CA TRP A 155 -3.96 -3.74 9.21
C TRP A 155 -5.23 -4.39 9.75
N GLN A 156 -5.54 -5.59 9.26
CA GLN A 156 -6.77 -6.34 9.52
C GLN A 156 -8.08 -5.61 9.17
N TYR A 157 -8.02 -4.54 8.38
CA TYR A 157 -9.19 -3.73 8.04
C TYR A 157 -10.37 -4.52 7.43
N PRO A 158 -10.16 -5.53 6.55
CA PRO A 158 -11.26 -6.36 6.03
C PRO A 158 -11.95 -7.23 7.10
N LEU A 159 -11.31 -7.43 8.25
CA LEU A 159 -11.88 -8.15 9.40
C LEU A 159 -12.71 -7.24 10.31
N LEU A 160 -12.84 -5.96 9.98
CA LEU A 160 -13.68 -4.99 10.68
C LEU A 160 -15.06 -4.91 10.01
N PRO A 161 -16.10 -4.42 10.71
CA PRO A 161 -17.41 -4.15 10.09
C PRO A 161 -17.25 -3.38 8.77
N PRO A 162 -18.00 -3.71 7.70
CA PRO A 162 -19.12 -4.64 7.66
C PRO A 162 -18.75 -6.13 7.45
N TYR A 163 -17.49 -6.52 7.68
CA TYR A 163 -16.99 -7.90 7.57
C TYR A 163 -17.13 -8.50 6.16
N ALA A 164 -17.04 -7.65 5.14
CA ALA A 164 -17.03 -8.06 3.74
C ALA A 164 -15.64 -7.87 3.13
N GLN A 165 -15.10 -8.90 2.46
CA GLN A 165 -13.76 -8.82 1.86
C GLN A 165 -13.63 -7.70 0.82
N THR A 166 -14.71 -7.37 0.10
CA THR A 166 -14.74 -6.30 -0.90
C THR A 166 -14.86 -4.89 -0.31
N SER A 167 -15.21 -4.77 0.98
CA SER A 167 -15.53 -3.48 1.60
C SER A 167 -14.38 -2.46 1.50
N LEU A 168 -13.14 -2.92 1.56
CA LEU A 168 -11.98 -2.03 1.42
C LEU A 168 -11.86 -1.45 -0.01
N LEU A 169 -12.15 -2.24 -1.05
CA LEU A 169 -12.21 -1.73 -2.43
C LEU A 169 -13.40 -0.79 -2.62
N GLU A 170 -14.53 -1.08 -1.99
CA GLU A 170 -15.70 -0.19 -2.01
C GLU A 170 -15.41 1.14 -1.33
N ASP A 171 -14.69 1.13 -0.20
CA ASP A 171 -14.21 2.34 0.49
C ASP A 171 -13.23 3.12 -0.40
N MET A 172 -12.27 2.45 -1.06
CA MET A 172 -11.35 3.07 -2.03
C MET A 172 -12.10 3.72 -3.20
N ARG A 173 -13.15 3.07 -3.72
CA ARG A 173 -14.01 3.64 -4.76
C ARG A 173 -14.76 4.87 -4.25
N ALA A 174 -15.31 4.82 -3.03
CA ALA A 174 -16.10 5.91 -2.45
C ALA A 174 -15.29 7.20 -2.26
N VAL A 175 -14.00 7.07 -1.90
CA VAL A 175 -13.07 8.21 -1.79
C VAL A 175 -12.53 8.66 -3.16
N GLY A 176 -12.93 8.01 -4.26
CA GLY A 176 -12.50 8.35 -5.61
C GLY A 176 -11.08 7.93 -5.95
N GLN A 177 -10.49 6.96 -5.23
CA GLN A 177 -9.16 6.47 -5.55
C GLN A 177 -9.20 5.66 -6.87
N ASP A 178 -8.33 6.02 -7.81
CA ASP A 178 -8.16 5.30 -9.07
C ASP A 178 -6.84 4.53 -9.03
N SER A 179 -6.94 3.20 -8.88
CA SER A 179 -5.80 2.30 -8.89
C SER A 179 -5.97 1.23 -9.95
N ARG A 180 -5.02 1.17 -10.89
CA ARG A 180 -5.05 0.27 -12.05
C ARG A 180 -4.34 -1.02 -11.74
N ILE A 181 -4.91 -2.16 -12.14
CA ILE A 181 -4.23 -3.44 -12.05
C ILE A 181 -3.09 -3.45 -13.08
N ILE A 182 -1.85 -3.66 -12.63
CA ILE A 182 -0.65 -3.60 -13.47
C ILE A 182 0.02 -4.95 -13.66
N LYS A 183 -0.25 -5.93 -12.79
CA LYS A 183 0.22 -7.30 -12.92
C LYS A 183 -0.87 -8.24 -12.43
N VAL A 184 -0.98 -9.40 -13.05
CA VAL A 184 -1.77 -10.53 -12.59
C VAL A 184 -0.86 -11.76 -12.54
N ALA A 185 -0.98 -12.56 -11.48
CA ALA A 185 -0.13 -13.73 -11.25
C ALA A 185 -0.91 -14.94 -10.67
N SER A 186 -2.24 -14.95 -10.84
CA SER A 186 -3.11 -16.04 -10.37
C SER A 186 -3.89 -16.63 -11.52
N GLY A 187 -4.11 -17.95 -11.51
CA GLY A 187 -5.00 -18.62 -12.48
C GLY A 187 -6.45 -18.10 -12.45
N ALA A 188 -6.83 -17.42 -11.36
CA ALA A 188 -8.13 -16.77 -11.23
C ALA A 188 -8.22 -15.41 -11.93
N LEU A 189 -7.11 -14.77 -12.31
CA LEU A 189 -7.10 -13.46 -12.96
C LEU A 189 -6.32 -13.48 -14.26
N ASP A 190 -6.99 -13.10 -15.35
CA ASP A 190 -6.41 -13.03 -16.68
C ASP A 190 -6.02 -11.60 -17.08
N GLU A 191 -5.38 -11.47 -18.24
CA GLU A 191 -4.95 -10.19 -18.81
C GLU A 191 -6.09 -9.18 -19.05
N SER A 192 -7.36 -9.63 -19.03
CA SER A 192 -8.50 -8.74 -19.23
C SER A 192 -8.76 -7.80 -18.05
N PHE A 193 -8.09 -8.02 -16.91
CA PHE A 193 -8.12 -7.11 -15.76
C PHE A 193 -7.07 -6.00 -15.85
N LEU A 194 -6.03 -6.17 -16.67
CA LEU A 194 -4.94 -5.22 -16.76
C LEU A 194 -5.42 -3.83 -17.18
N TRP A 195 -4.85 -2.81 -16.55
CA TRP A 195 -5.18 -1.39 -16.70
C TRP A 195 -6.61 -0.97 -16.32
N LYS A 196 -7.42 -1.89 -15.78
CA LYS A 196 -8.72 -1.55 -15.22
C LYS A 196 -8.60 -1.06 -13.79
N ASN A 197 -9.51 -0.18 -13.38
CA ASN A 197 -9.59 0.23 -11.98
C ASN A 197 -10.02 -0.98 -11.14
N VAL A 198 -9.18 -1.32 -10.15
CA VAL A 198 -9.36 -2.45 -9.23
C VAL A 198 -10.63 -2.33 -8.39
N ALA A 199 -11.05 -1.10 -8.10
CA ALA A 199 -12.19 -0.79 -7.24
C ALA A 199 -13.50 -0.57 -8.04
N ASP A 200 -13.46 -0.68 -9.37
CA ASP A 200 -14.67 -0.60 -10.19
C ASP A 200 -15.63 -1.76 -9.89
N GLN A 201 -16.92 -1.45 -9.74
CA GLN A 201 -17.92 -2.40 -9.27
C GLN A 201 -18.06 -3.62 -10.17
N ALA A 202 -18.00 -3.44 -11.50
CA ALA A 202 -18.10 -4.55 -12.44
C ALA A 202 -16.85 -5.43 -12.40
N ASN A 203 -15.67 -4.83 -12.26
CA ASN A 203 -14.42 -5.56 -12.13
C ASN A 203 -14.33 -6.34 -10.82
N VAL A 204 -14.73 -5.75 -9.69
CA VAL A 204 -14.77 -6.44 -8.38
C VAL A 204 -15.72 -7.63 -8.45
N ALA A 205 -16.93 -7.47 -8.99
CA ALA A 205 -17.89 -8.57 -9.13
C ALA A 205 -17.34 -9.70 -10.01
N LYS A 206 -16.65 -9.37 -11.11
CA LYS A 206 -15.98 -10.35 -11.97
C LYS A 206 -14.85 -11.08 -11.23
N MET A 207 -14.02 -10.34 -10.49
CA MET A 207 -12.89 -10.85 -9.72
C MET A 207 -13.35 -11.85 -8.65
N VAL A 208 -14.34 -11.48 -7.83
CA VAL A 208 -14.91 -12.35 -6.80
C VAL A 208 -15.42 -13.65 -7.41
N LYS A 209 -16.22 -13.57 -8.48
CA LYS A 209 -16.73 -14.76 -9.17
C LYS A 209 -15.60 -15.66 -9.67
N MET A 210 -14.52 -15.08 -10.21
CA MET A 210 -13.39 -15.88 -10.68
C MET A 210 -12.63 -16.52 -9.53
N MET A 211 -12.33 -15.79 -8.46
CA MET A 211 -11.64 -16.35 -7.30
C MET A 211 -12.43 -17.47 -6.60
N GLU A 212 -13.76 -17.34 -6.50
CA GLU A 212 -14.64 -18.39 -5.99
C GLU A 212 -14.53 -19.68 -6.82
N MET A 213 -14.47 -19.59 -8.16
CA MET A 213 -14.32 -20.75 -9.04
C MET A 213 -12.98 -21.49 -8.84
N PHE A 214 -11.95 -20.81 -8.37
CA PHE A 214 -10.61 -21.36 -8.15
C PHE A 214 -10.30 -21.65 -6.68
N GLY A 215 -11.30 -21.55 -5.78
CA GLY A 215 -11.13 -21.82 -4.34
C GLY A 215 -10.33 -20.74 -3.59
N GLY A 216 -10.12 -19.56 -4.20
CA GLY A 216 -9.34 -18.44 -3.66
C GLY A 216 -10.18 -17.42 -2.88
N SER A 217 -11.35 -17.78 -2.38
CA SER A 217 -12.25 -16.88 -1.64
C SER A 217 -11.80 -16.59 -0.19
N GLU A 218 -10.72 -17.21 0.27
CA GLU A 218 -10.20 -17.07 1.63
C GLU A 218 -8.88 -16.30 1.65
N GLY A 219 -8.60 -15.57 2.74
CA GLY A 219 -7.26 -15.00 3.00
C GLY A 219 -6.91 -13.68 2.30
N GLY A 220 -7.87 -12.95 1.73
CA GLY A 220 -7.63 -11.60 1.19
C GLY A 220 -7.18 -11.55 -0.27
N ALA A 221 -7.35 -12.63 -1.03
CA ALA A 221 -7.02 -12.70 -2.46
C ALA A 221 -7.70 -11.60 -3.29
N VAL A 222 -8.95 -11.25 -2.98
CA VAL A 222 -9.70 -10.14 -3.63
C VAL A 222 -8.99 -8.79 -3.46
N LEU A 223 -8.14 -8.66 -2.45
CA LEU A 223 -7.34 -7.47 -2.17
C LEU A 223 -5.91 -7.57 -2.71
N GLY A 224 -5.54 -8.71 -3.31
CA GLY A 224 -4.19 -8.97 -3.85
C GLY A 224 -3.15 -9.33 -2.79
N GLU A 225 -3.57 -9.69 -1.56
CA GLU A 225 -2.65 -9.99 -0.45
C GLU A 225 -1.81 -11.25 -0.69
N GLY A 226 -2.29 -12.20 -1.51
CA GLY A 226 -1.55 -13.41 -1.90
C GLY A 226 -0.67 -13.21 -3.13
N GLY A 227 -0.54 -11.98 -3.64
CA GLY A 227 0.20 -11.68 -4.86
C GLY A 227 -0.60 -11.96 -6.14
N GLU A 228 -1.92 -12.12 -6.05
CA GLU A 228 -2.79 -12.42 -7.20
C GLU A 228 -2.72 -11.32 -8.26
N PHE A 229 -2.55 -10.08 -7.83
CA PHE A 229 -2.37 -8.92 -8.68
C PHE A 229 -1.59 -7.82 -7.96
N GLU A 230 -0.94 -6.96 -8.75
CA GLU A 230 -0.36 -5.71 -8.26
C GLU A 230 -1.10 -4.52 -8.87
N THR A 231 -1.07 -3.38 -8.19
CA THR A 231 -1.76 -2.17 -8.64
C THR A 231 -0.82 -0.96 -8.74
N LEU A 232 -1.27 0.05 -9.46
CA LEU A 232 -0.65 1.36 -9.53
C LEU A 232 -1.74 2.43 -9.35
N ALA A 233 -1.64 3.24 -8.31
CA ALA A 233 -2.52 4.39 -8.14
C ALA A 233 -2.14 5.48 -9.16
N VAL A 234 -3.12 5.96 -9.92
CA VAL A 234 -2.91 6.96 -10.98
C VAL A 234 -3.66 8.25 -10.72
N ASP A 235 -4.71 8.21 -9.89
CA ASP A 235 -5.47 9.38 -9.48
C ASP A 235 -6.17 9.11 -8.13
N GLY A 236 -6.73 10.16 -7.54
CA GLY A 236 -7.53 10.08 -6.33
C GLY A 236 -8.14 11.42 -5.95
N PRO A 237 -8.64 11.57 -4.72
CA PRO A 237 -9.36 12.78 -4.32
C PRO A 237 -8.43 14.01 -4.26
N SER A 238 -8.93 15.20 -4.63
CA SER A 238 -8.11 16.41 -4.84
C SER A 238 -7.36 16.91 -3.60
N HIS A 239 -7.85 16.56 -2.39
CA HIS A 239 -7.18 16.93 -1.15
C HIS A 239 -5.80 16.24 -1.02
N LEU A 240 -5.63 15.05 -1.62
CA LEU A 240 -4.35 14.36 -1.75
C LEU A 240 -3.72 14.58 -3.14
N TRP A 241 -4.47 14.33 -4.22
CA TRP A 241 -3.96 14.34 -5.59
C TRP A 241 -4.13 15.70 -6.26
N LYS A 242 -3.04 16.41 -6.48
CA LYS A 242 -3.02 17.73 -7.15
C LYS A 242 -2.98 17.61 -8.67
N ALA A 243 -2.50 16.48 -9.15
CA ALA A 243 -2.46 16.10 -10.55
C ALA A 243 -2.62 14.57 -10.66
N ARG A 244 -3.10 14.10 -11.80
CA ARG A 244 -3.22 12.67 -12.12
C ARG A 244 -2.03 12.20 -12.97
N ILE A 245 -1.76 10.92 -12.92
CA ILE A 245 -0.77 10.24 -13.75
C ILE A 245 -1.50 9.59 -14.93
N THR A 246 -1.00 9.83 -16.14
CA THR A 246 -1.59 9.29 -17.38
C THR A 246 -0.51 8.57 -18.16
N ALA A 247 -0.88 7.50 -18.88
CA ALA A 247 -0.02 6.81 -19.82
C ALA A 247 -0.53 7.06 -21.24
N GLY A 248 0.38 7.33 -22.18
CA GLY A 248 0.02 7.50 -23.59
C GLY A 248 -0.28 6.17 -24.27
N SER A 249 0.45 5.12 -23.90
CA SER A 249 0.13 3.75 -24.30
C SER A 249 0.36 2.76 -23.17
N VAL A 250 -0.39 1.66 -23.22
CA VAL A 250 -0.34 0.55 -22.26
C VAL A 250 -0.22 -0.73 -23.08
N GLU A 251 0.90 -1.42 -22.93
CA GLU A 251 1.16 -2.69 -23.60
C GLU A 251 1.10 -3.83 -22.58
N VAL A 252 0.48 -4.94 -22.95
CA VAL A 252 0.45 -6.14 -22.10
C VAL A 252 1.60 -7.05 -22.50
N VAL A 253 2.43 -7.42 -21.53
CA VAL A 253 3.51 -8.38 -21.66
C VAL A 253 3.11 -9.63 -20.88
N LYS A 254 3.02 -10.76 -21.59
CA LYS A 254 2.74 -12.07 -20.97
C LYS A 254 4.03 -12.61 -20.37
N GLY A 255 3.98 -12.99 -19.10
CA GLY A 255 5.05 -13.69 -18.42
C GLY A 255 4.83 -15.20 -18.43
N GLU A 256 5.66 -15.91 -17.66
CA GLU A 256 5.53 -17.35 -17.45
C GLU A 256 4.38 -17.68 -16.47
N GLY A 257 3.93 -18.94 -16.46
CA GLY A 257 2.96 -19.42 -15.48
C GLY A 257 1.57 -18.79 -15.56
N GLY A 258 1.22 -18.13 -16.67
CA GLY A 258 -0.05 -17.42 -16.83
C GLY A 258 -0.04 -16.01 -16.24
N SER A 259 1.12 -15.50 -15.80
CA SER A 259 1.27 -14.11 -15.37
C SER A 259 1.23 -13.14 -16.56
N ALA A 260 0.80 -11.91 -16.31
CA ALA A 260 0.87 -10.83 -17.28
C ALA A 260 1.05 -9.49 -16.58
N VAL A 261 1.80 -8.58 -17.22
CA VAL A 261 2.17 -7.27 -16.67
C VAL A 261 1.95 -6.16 -17.71
N VAL A 262 1.63 -4.95 -17.27
CA VAL A 262 1.55 -3.77 -18.15
C VAL A 262 2.90 -3.08 -18.25
N ARG A 263 3.25 -2.69 -19.47
CA ARG A 263 4.33 -1.77 -19.79
C ARG A 263 3.72 -0.44 -20.21
N LEU A 264 3.98 0.60 -19.43
CA LEU A 264 3.46 1.95 -19.67
C LEU A 264 4.48 2.76 -20.49
N LYS A 265 4.01 3.43 -21.54
CA LYS A 265 4.82 4.41 -22.30
C LYS A 265 4.21 5.80 -22.22
N ASP A 266 5.05 6.80 -22.43
CA ASP A 266 4.68 8.23 -22.39
C ASP A 266 3.95 8.63 -21.11
N VAL A 267 4.42 8.15 -19.96
CA VAL A 267 3.80 8.43 -18.66
C VAL A 267 4.06 9.89 -18.25
N LYS A 268 2.98 10.62 -17.93
CA LYS A 268 3.02 12.05 -17.63
C LYS A 268 2.09 12.42 -16.48
N VAL A 269 2.47 13.46 -15.74
CA VAL A 269 1.64 14.10 -14.72
C VAL A 269 0.82 15.23 -15.36
N VAL A 270 -0.50 15.17 -15.21
CA VAL A 270 -1.47 16.10 -15.80
C VAL A 270 -2.29 16.73 -14.69
N ASN A 271 -2.38 18.06 -14.67
CA ASN A 271 -3.16 18.78 -13.65
C ASN A 271 -4.64 18.40 -13.73
N LYS A 272 -5.31 18.42 -12.57
CA LYS A 272 -6.75 18.24 -12.47
C LYS A 272 -7.46 19.58 -12.63
N ASP A 273 -8.67 19.55 -13.17
CA ASP A 273 -9.57 20.71 -13.16
C ASP A 273 -10.25 20.81 -11.78
N ASP A 274 -10.39 22.01 -11.24
CA ASP A 274 -10.87 22.28 -9.87
C ASP A 274 -12.34 21.88 -9.59
N THR A 275 -13.03 21.26 -10.54
CA THR A 275 -14.50 21.05 -10.52
C THR A 275 -14.95 19.63 -10.13
N GLU A 276 -14.05 18.69 -9.82
CA GLU A 276 -14.36 17.25 -9.77
C GLU A 276 -14.48 16.59 -8.39
N ASP A 277 -14.54 17.32 -7.28
CA ASP A 277 -14.47 16.66 -5.96
C ASP A 277 -15.85 16.51 -5.27
N SER A 278 -16.55 15.40 -5.57
CA SER A 278 -17.65 14.88 -4.75
C SER A 278 -17.22 13.73 -3.82
N CYS A 279 -15.92 13.57 -3.57
CA CYS A 279 -15.36 12.42 -2.86
C CYS A 279 -15.61 12.49 -1.35
N THR A 280 -15.95 11.34 -0.74
CA THR A 280 -16.12 11.23 0.72
C THR A 280 -14.78 11.00 1.42
N SER A 281 -14.73 11.20 2.74
CA SER A 281 -13.61 10.73 3.54
C SER A 281 -13.60 9.20 3.66
N PRO A 282 -12.43 8.56 3.86
CA PRO A 282 -12.36 7.14 4.19
C PRO A 282 -13.21 6.83 5.41
N ARG A 283 -13.84 5.65 5.41
CA ARG A 283 -14.56 5.14 6.58
C ARG A 283 -13.55 4.95 7.72
N ILE A 284 -13.87 5.48 8.90
CA ILE A 284 -13.07 5.27 10.10
C ILE A 284 -13.79 4.23 10.95
N PRO A 285 -13.20 3.06 11.20
CA PRO A 285 -13.79 2.06 12.11
C PRO A 285 -14.01 2.65 13.51
N GLU A 286 -15.11 2.26 14.14
CA GLU A 286 -15.37 2.62 15.53
C GLU A 286 -14.40 1.90 16.47
N LEU A 287 -14.24 2.43 17.69
CA LEU A 287 -13.35 1.85 18.70
C LEU A 287 -13.79 0.44 19.12
N LEU A 288 -15.10 0.23 19.19
CA LEU A 288 -15.73 -1.03 19.55
C LEU A 288 -16.54 -1.51 18.37
N ASP A 289 -16.52 -2.81 18.12
CA ASP A 289 -17.46 -3.39 17.16
C ASP A 289 -18.89 -3.42 17.72
N THR A 290 -19.81 -3.95 16.93
CA THR A 290 -21.23 -4.01 17.29
C THR A 290 -21.45 -4.86 18.55
N GLU A 291 -20.68 -5.93 18.75
CA GLU A 291 -20.81 -6.85 19.88
C GLU A 291 -20.31 -6.19 21.16
N PHE A 292 -19.11 -5.61 21.14
CA PHE A 292 -18.53 -4.91 22.29
C PHE A 292 -19.29 -3.63 22.64
N SER A 293 -19.82 -2.90 21.64
CA SER A 293 -20.68 -1.73 21.86
C SER A 293 -21.98 -2.11 22.56
N ALA A 294 -22.60 -3.23 22.15
CA ALA A 294 -23.80 -3.76 22.80
C ALA A 294 -23.51 -4.22 24.24
N LEU A 295 -22.36 -4.87 24.46
CA LEU A 295 -21.91 -5.28 25.79
C LEU A 295 -21.68 -4.08 26.71
N LEU A 296 -20.94 -3.06 26.26
CA LEU A 296 -20.71 -1.83 27.03
C LEU A 296 -22.04 -1.17 27.41
N SER A 297 -22.95 -1.02 26.44
CA SER A 297 -24.29 -0.46 26.66
C SER A 297 -25.13 -1.28 27.65
N SER A 298 -24.89 -2.59 27.77
CA SER A 298 -25.55 -3.45 28.75
C SER A 298 -24.99 -3.26 30.17
N LEU A 299 -23.67 -3.09 30.29
CA LEU A 299 -23.00 -2.85 31.56
C LEU A 299 -23.36 -1.48 32.14
N GLU A 300 -23.37 -0.43 31.31
CA GLU A 300 -23.75 0.92 31.75
C GLU A 300 -25.18 0.99 32.29
N ARG A 301 -26.11 0.23 31.70
CA ARG A 301 -27.50 0.09 32.18
C ARG A 301 -27.63 -0.66 33.51
N GLN A 302 -26.69 -1.55 33.83
CA GLN A 302 -26.69 -2.25 35.12
C GLN A 302 -26.10 -1.39 36.25
N VAL A 303 -25.22 -0.44 35.94
CA VAL A 303 -24.61 0.47 36.93
C VAL A 303 -25.52 1.66 37.25
N THR A 304 -26.47 1.99 36.36
CA THR A 304 -27.45 3.09 36.55
C THR A 304 -28.76 2.66 37.22
N ASN A 305 -28.95 1.37 37.50
CA ASN A 305 -30.08 0.81 38.27
C ASN A 305 -29.61 0.32 39.65
#